data_AF-A0AAU2U6Y8-F1
#
_entry.id   AF-A0AAU2U6Y8-F1
#
_cell.length_a   1.000
_cell.length_b   1.000
_cell.length_c   1.000
_cell.angle_alpha   90.00
_cell.angle_beta   90.00
_cell.angle_gamma   90.00
#
_symmetry.space_group_name_H-M   'P 1'
#
loop_
_entity.id
_entity.type
_entity.pdbx_description
1 polymer ?
#
loop_
_entity_poly.entity_id
_entity_poly.type
_entity_poly.pdbx_seq_one_letter_code
_entity_poly.pdbx_strand_id
1 'polypeptide(L)'
;MDRDTYAKNFAKRRDGELAEQFRWVAKMYRAAGSRLEKLERQAERQFPSVFDRLDQVRDAAGDTIPAWCWLPVARVQQVLADHYRHRTTQVPGAAGMGPAIMAAGDAARLQAIGAWRAAGRHMINIHDSTILELRKAGDQMPADLPQRWPLQGFYVVSEAPGGALGVFLHLEWDEREQRAELRISPDVSPTAALDRLPVQPLHLEGGTVTEAARRTVLSLQAGVDMFLGTETVADISPGSAVDEAAKMVAAKNGFWVATADWLASDRTTPFDAAIVTGAEPAAQWPPVKAQSTGRAPMLWLAGPPS
;
A
#
# COMPACT_ATOMS: atom_id res chain seq x y z
N MET A 1 24.13 -0.65 -7.33
CA MET A 1 23.96 0.80 -7.53
C MET A 1 23.26 1.37 -6.30
N ASP A 2 23.72 2.49 -5.74
CA ASP A 2 22.96 3.17 -4.66
C ASP A 2 21.71 3.87 -5.22
N ARG A 3 20.70 4.11 -4.39
CA ARG A 3 19.41 4.69 -4.83
C ARG A 3 19.51 6.14 -5.31
N ASP A 4 20.42 6.93 -4.77
CA ASP A 4 20.54 8.32 -5.21
C ASP A 4 21.19 8.38 -6.60
N THR A 5 22.08 7.44 -6.90
CA THR A 5 22.60 7.19 -8.25
C THR A 5 21.51 6.65 -9.16
N TYR A 6 20.66 5.73 -8.68
CA TYR A 6 19.49 5.25 -9.42
C TYR A 6 18.59 6.40 -9.88
N ALA A 7 18.28 7.35 -8.99
CA ALA A 7 17.45 8.51 -9.32
C ALA A 7 18.06 9.40 -10.43
N LYS A 8 19.39 9.47 -10.55
CA LYS A 8 20.06 10.25 -11.60
C LYS A 8 19.80 9.68 -12.99
N ASN A 9 19.48 8.39 -13.11
CA ASN A 9 19.11 7.77 -14.39
C ASN A 9 17.82 8.34 -14.97
N PHE A 10 16.93 8.83 -14.10
CA PHE A 10 15.65 9.42 -14.47
C PHE A 10 15.66 10.95 -14.35
N ALA A 11 16.82 11.61 -14.37
CA ALA A 11 16.89 13.06 -14.30
C ALA A 11 16.36 13.72 -15.58
N LYS A 12 15.61 14.84 -15.45
CA LYS A 12 14.99 15.54 -16.60
C LYS A 12 15.96 15.89 -17.73
N ARG A 13 17.22 16.21 -17.40
CA ARG A 13 18.26 16.52 -18.40
C ARG A 13 18.60 15.34 -19.32
N ARG A 14 18.32 14.11 -18.90
CA ARG A 14 18.58 12.88 -19.66
C ARG A 14 17.38 12.47 -20.54
N ASP A 15 16.26 13.19 -20.51
CA ASP A 15 15.07 12.83 -21.30
C ASP A 15 15.36 12.78 -22.81
N GLY A 16 16.32 13.59 -23.29
CA GLY A 16 16.76 13.56 -24.69
C GLY A 16 17.62 12.36 -25.07
N GLU A 17 18.21 11.67 -24.08
CA GLU A 17 19.00 10.45 -24.26
C GLU A 17 18.11 9.19 -24.39
N LEU A 18 16.86 9.26 -23.92
CA LEU A 18 15.92 8.15 -23.97
C LEU A 18 15.23 8.06 -25.33
N ALA A 19 15.08 6.83 -25.82
CA ALA A 19 14.20 6.55 -26.95
C ALA A 19 12.80 7.07 -26.67
N GLU A 20 12.12 7.58 -27.70
CA GLU A 20 10.86 8.30 -27.56
C GLU A 20 9.80 7.48 -26.80
N GLN A 21 9.72 6.18 -27.10
CA GLN A 21 8.78 5.26 -26.44
C GLN A 21 9.05 5.00 -24.95
N PHE A 22 10.18 5.44 -24.39
CA PHE A 22 10.53 5.27 -22.97
C PHE A 22 10.60 6.58 -22.19
N ARG A 23 10.40 7.74 -22.84
CA ARG A 23 10.41 9.04 -22.16
C ARG A 23 9.32 9.17 -21.09
N TRP A 24 8.21 8.45 -21.25
CA TRP A 24 7.13 8.41 -20.26
C TRP A 24 7.60 7.78 -18.93
N VAL A 25 8.49 6.77 -18.98
CA VAL A 25 9.01 6.08 -17.78
C VAL A 25 9.69 7.07 -16.84
N ALA A 26 10.59 7.91 -17.37
CA ALA A 26 11.30 8.90 -16.56
C ALA A 26 10.39 10.01 -16.03
N LYS A 27 9.37 10.41 -16.82
CA LYS A 27 8.36 11.38 -16.36
C LYS A 27 7.51 10.80 -15.22
N MET A 28 7.01 9.58 -15.38
CA MET A 28 6.24 8.87 -14.36
C MET A 28 7.07 8.65 -13.10
N TYR A 29 8.30 8.17 -13.22
CA TYR A 29 9.23 7.98 -12.10
C TYR A 29 9.37 9.25 -11.26
N ARG A 30 9.68 10.38 -11.91
CA ARG A 30 9.86 11.66 -11.20
C ARG A 30 8.56 12.16 -10.56
N ALA A 31 7.44 12.01 -11.27
CA ALA A 31 6.14 12.41 -10.75
C ALA A 31 5.76 11.59 -9.51
N ALA A 32 5.86 10.27 -9.58
CA ALA A 32 5.57 9.37 -8.48
C ALA A 32 6.55 9.57 -7.31
N GLY A 33 7.85 9.67 -7.58
CA GLY A 33 8.87 9.92 -6.58
C GLY A 33 8.63 11.22 -5.81
N SER A 34 8.27 12.31 -6.50
CA SER A 34 7.93 13.59 -5.86
C SER A 34 6.69 13.48 -4.97
N ARG A 35 5.66 12.73 -5.40
CA ARG A 35 4.46 12.49 -4.59
C ARG A 35 4.77 11.70 -3.32
N LEU A 36 5.50 10.60 -3.46
CA LEU A 36 5.88 9.72 -2.34
C LEU A 36 6.78 10.46 -1.34
N GLU A 37 7.76 11.23 -1.83
CA GLU A 37 8.59 12.09 -0.99
C GLU A 37 7.73 13.12 -0.23
N LYS A 38 6.71 13.71 -0.89
CA LYS A 38 5.81 14.64 -0.22
C LYS A 38 5.01 13.98 0.90
N LEU A 39 4.51 12.75 0.69
CA LEU A 39 3.80 11.98 1.72
C LEU A 39 4.72 11.66 2.90
N GLU A 40 5.94 11.17 2.65
CA GLU A 40 6.93 10.93 3.70
C GLU A 40 7.27 12.21 4.49
N ARG A 41 7.50 13.33 3.79
CA ARG A 41 7.79 14.63 4.44
C ARG A 41 6.59 15.17 5.21
N GLN A 42 5.36 14.86 4.83
CA GLN A 42 4.18 15.23 5.61
C GLN A 42 4.08 14.38 6.87
N ALA A 43 4.28 13.06 6.75
CA ALA A 43 4.33 12.14 7.88
C ALA A 43 5.38 12.58 8.91
N GLU A 44 6.60 12.86 8.47
CA GLU A 44 7.69 13.31 9.36
C GLU A 44 7.45 14.69 9.98
N ARG A 45 6.84 15.63 9.24
CA ARG A 45 6.50 16.94 9.82
C ARG A 45 5.43 16.82 10.89
N GLN A 46 4.44 15.98 10.64
CA GLN A 46 3.33 15.79 11.57
C GLN A 46 3.80 14.97 12.80
N PHE A 47 4.53 13.89 12.56
CA PHE A 47 5.05 12.95 13.55
C PHE A 47 6.59 12.85 13.42
N PRO A 48 7.35 13.77 14.03
CA PRO A 48 8.81 13.79 13.91
C PRO A 48 9.46 12.50 14.37
N SER A 49 10.33 11.92 13.53
CA SER A 49 11.04 10.66 13.79
C SER A 49 10.12 9.46 13.99
N VAL A 50 8.91 9.51 13.42
CA VAL A 50 7.93 8.42 13.60
C VAL A 50 8.44 7.12 13.00
N PHE A 51 9.06 7.16 11.81
CA PHE A 51 9.56 5.94 11.18
C PHE A 51 10.71 5.32 11.97
N ASP A 52 11.64 6.11 12.51
CA ASP A 52 12.71 5.59 13.38
C ASP A 52 12.16 4.88 14.62
N ARG A 53 11.07 5.40 15.21
CA ARG A 53 10.39 4.77 16.35
C ARG A 53 9.65 3.50 15.96
N LEU A 54 8.96 3.50 14.82
CA LEU A 54 8.25 2.32 14.33
C LEU A 54 9.22 1.20 13.96
N ASP A 55 10.37 1.54 13.37
CA ASP A 55 11.45 0.59 13.08
C ASP A 55 12.01 -0.01 14.37
N GLN A 56 12.23 0.79 15.43
CA GLN A 56 12.62 0.26 16.75
C GLN A 56 11.60 -0.71 17.34
N VAL A 57 10.30 -0.42 17.21
CA VAL A 57 9.23 -1.32 17.67
C VAL A 57 9.20 -2.61 16.83
N ARG A 58 9.44 -2.51 15.52
CA ARG A 58 9.55 -3.69 14.65
C ARG A 58 10.74 -4.56 15.04
N ASP A 59 11.90 -3.96 15.25
CA ASP A 59 13.12 -4.67 15.66
C ASP A 59 12.92 -5.36 17.02
N ALA A 60 12.30 -4.67 17.98
CA ALA A 60 11.98 -5.24 19.29
C ALA A 60 10.95 -6.38 19.23
N ALA A 61 10.05 -6.37 18.25
CA ALA A 61 9.08 -7.44 18.04
C ALA A 61 9.72 -8.75 17.54
N GLY A 62 10.80 -8.64 16.75
CA GLY A 62 11.45 -9.81 16.14
C GLY A 62 10.46 -10.72 15.41
N ASP A 63 10.54 -12.02 15.72
CA ASP A 63 9.77 -13.07 15.04
C ASP A 63 8.31 -13.19 15.50
N THR A 64 7.84 -12.36 16.44
CA THR A 64 6.43 -12.38 16.85
C THR A 64 5.49 -11.86 15.75
N ILE A 65 6.04 -11.15 14.76
CA ILE A 65 5.30 -10.61 13.62
C ILE A 65 5.78 -11.36 12.36
N PRO A 66 4.85 -11.94 11.56
CA PRO A 66 5.21 -12.62 10.32
C PRO A 66 6.08 -11.74 9.41
N ALA A 67 7.06 -12.36 8.71
CA ALA A 67 8.03 -11.62 7.90
C ALA A 67 7.39 -10.77 6.77
N TRP A 68 6.24 -11.23 6.24
CA TRP A 68 5.47 -10.51 5.22
C TRP A 68 4.74 -9.27 5.76
N CYS A 69 4.55 -9.16 7.08
CA CYS A 69 3.99 -7.99 7.73
C CYS A 69 5.12 -7.10 8.25
N TRP A 70 5.12 -5.82 7.86
CA TRP A 70 6.05 -4.87 8.45
C TRP A 70 5.72 -4.63 9.91
N LEU A 71 4.54 -4.08 10.22
CA LEU A 71 4.12 -3.80 11.59
C LEU A 71 2.58 -3.76 11.65
N PRO A 72 1.92 -4.47 12.59
CA PRO A 72 0.48 -4.39 12.79
C PRO A 72 0.01 -2.96 13.11
N VAL A 73 -1.16 -2.56 12.61
CA VAL A 73 -1.69 -1.20 12.78
C VAL A 73 -1.90 -0.87 14.25
N ALA A 74 -2.27 -1.86 15.07
CA ALA A 74 -2.45 -1.71 16.51
C ALA A 74 -1.15 -1.25 17.20
N ARG A 75 0.01 -1.76 16.77
CA ARG A 75 1.31 -1.34 17.31
C ARG A 75 1.66 0.08 16.85
N VAL A 76 1.32 0.45 15.61
CA VAL A 76 1.47 1.84 15.13
C VAL A 76 0.60 2.79 15.95
N GLN A 77 -0.66 2.42 16.21
CA GLN A 77 -1.58 3.18 17.07
C GLN A 77 -1.00 3.39 18.47
N GLN A 78 -0.41 2.35 19.06
CA GLN A 78 0.23 2.44 20.38
C GLN A 78 1.38 3.45 20.38
N VAL A 79 2.26 3.42 19.37
CA VAL A 79 3.35 4.41 19.23
C VAL A 79 2.81 5.83 19.09
N LEU A 80 1.73 6.02 18.34
CA LEU A 80 1.06 7.32 18.22
C LEU A 80 0.48 7.78 19.56
N ALA A 81 -0.17 6.89 20.30
CA ALA A 81 -0.74 7.17 21.61
C ALA A 81 0.33 7.49 22.67
N ASP A 82 1.51 6.89 22.58
CA ASP A 82 2.58 7.09 23.57
C ASP A 82 3.39 8.36 23.30
N HIS A 83 3.61 8.71 22.03
CA HIS A 83 4.55 9.78 21.66
C HIS A 83 3.91 11.01 21.01
N TYR A 84 2.66 10.92 20.53
CA TYR A 84 2.06 11.96 19.67
C TYR A 84 0.60 12.29 20.01
N ARG A 85 0.19 12.18 21.29
CA ARG A 85 -1.18 12.39 21.79
C ARG A 85 -1.92 13.63 21.28
N HIS A 86 -1.21 14.69 20.91
CA HIS A 86 -1.78 15.97 20.47
C HIS A 86 -1.69 16.23 18.96
N ARG A 87 -1.26 15.25 18.16
CA ARG A 87 -0.90 15.46 16.75
C ARG A 87 -1.67 14.62 15.73
N THR A 88 -2.74 13.94 16.15
CA THR A 88 -3.63 13.24 15.23
C THR A 88 -4.25 14.22 14.23
N THR A 89 -4.33 13.86 12.96
CA THR A 89 -4.97 14.68 11.93
C THR A 89 -6.40 15.02 12.39
N GLN A 90 -6.82 16.27 12.25
CA GLN A 90 -8.22 16.66 12.43
C GLN A 90 -8.85 16.78 11.05
N VAL A 91 -9.90 16.00 10.76
CA VAL A 91 -10.76 16.28 9.60
C VAL A 91 -11.58 17.52 9.92
N PRO A 92 -11.56 18.58 9.10
CA PRO A 92 -12.42 19.75 9.29
C PRO A 92 -13.88 19.32 9.39
N GLY A 93 -14.56 19.64 10.51
CA GLY A 93 -15.98 19.35 10.74
C GLY A 93 -16.30 18.10 11.57
N ALA A 94 -15.31 17.32 12.00
CA ALA A 94 -15.54 16.11 12.82
C ALA A 94 -15.64 16.43 14.33
N ALA A 95 -16.78 16.96 14.78
CA ALA A 95 -17.10 17.02 16.21
C ALA A 95 -17.77 15.70 16.66
N GLY A 96 -17.29 15.09 17.75
CA GLY A 96 -18.00 14.05 18.50
C GLY A 96 -17.39 12.64 18.51
N MET A 97 -16.72 12.20 17.44
CA MET A 97 -16.06 10.86 17.33
C MET A 97 -14.58 10.93 16.91
N GLY A 98 -14.04 12.15 16.79
CA GLY A 98 -12.83 12.46 16.03
C GLY A 98 -11.54 11.74 16.48
N PRO A 99 -11.06 11.86 17.73
CA PRO A 99 -9.64 11.59 18.01
C PRO A 99 -9.19 10.14 17.80
N ALA A 100 -9.98 9.14 18.22
CA ALA A 100 -9.61 7.73 18.12
C ALA A 100 -9.68 7.21 16.68
N ILE A 101 -10.74 7.58 15.95
CA ILE A 101 -10.89 7.23 14.52
C ILE A 101 -9.79 7.90 13.69
N MET A 102 -9.46 9.16 14.00
CA MET A 102 -8.37 9.88 13.36
C MET A 102 -7.00 9.25 13.65
N ALA A 103 -6.75 8.83 14.90
CA ALA A 103 -5.53 8.11 15.27
C ALA A 103 -5.41 6.77 14.53
N ALA A 104 -6.51 6.03 14.37
CA ALA A 104 -6.54 4.79 13.60
C ALA A 104 -6.25 5.03 12.11
N GLY A 105 -6.82 6.09 11.53
CA GLY A 105 -6.54 6.50 10.16
C GLY A 105 -5.08 6.89 9.95
N ASP A 106 -4.50 7.67 10.87
CA ASP A 106 -3.08 8.05 10.83
C ASP A 106 -2.16 6.84 10.98
N ALA A 107 -2.47 5.93 11.89
CA ALA A 107 -1.72 4.70 12.07
C ALA A 107 -1.73 3.85 10.79
N ALA A 108 -2.89 3.67 10.16
CA ALA A 108 -3.00 2.91 8.92
C ALA A 108 -2.20 3.56 7.77
N ARG A 109 -2.20 4.90 7.66
CA ARG A 109 -1.43 5.63 6.64
C ARG A 109 0.08 5.50 6.85
N LEU A 110 0.52 5.66 8.11
CA LEU A 110 1.92 5.49 8.48
C LEU A 110 2.38 4.05 8.28
N GLN A 111 1.51 3.07 8.57
CA GLN A 111 1.74 1.66 8.27
C GLN A 111 1.98 1.43 6.79
N ALA A 112 1.13 1.97 5.91
CA ALA A 112 1.29 1.83 4.46
C ALA A 112 2.62 2.40 3.95
N ILE A 113 2.96 3.63 4.38
CA ILE A 113 4.22 4.28 3.97
C ILE A 113 5.41 3.53 4.55
N GLY A 114 5.35 3.13 5.82
CA GLY A 114 6.44 2.44 6.48
C GLY A 114 6.70 1.03 5.95
N ALA A 115 5.65 0.27 5.62
CA ALA A 115 5.77 -1.04 4.98
C ALA A 115 6.48 -0.93 3.62
N TRP A 116 6.10 0.06 2.81
CA TRP A 116 6.78 0.37 1.55
C TRP A 116 8.24 0.82 1.75
N ARG A 117 8.52 1.64 2.77
CA ARG A 117 9.88 2.08 3.10
C ARG A 117 10.77 0.92 3.50
N ALA A 118 10.30 0.07 4.41
CA ALA A 118 11.00 -1.07 4.96
C ALA A 118 11.24 -2.16 3.89
N ALA A 119 10.30 -2.30 2.95
CA ALA A 119 10.50 -3.12 1.76
C ALA A 119 11.54 -2.56 0.77
N GLY A 120 11.96 -1.30 0.91
CA GLY A 120 12.96 -0.70 0.04
C GLY A 120 12.41 0.23 -1.05
N ARG A 121 11.26 0.86 -0.79
CA ARG A 121 10.68 1.90 -1.65
C ARG A 121 10.45 1.45 -3.10
N HIS A 122 10.00 0.22 -3.29
CA HIS A 122 9.72 -0.32 -4.61
C HIS A 122 8.41 0.23 -5.18
N MET A 123 8.50 0.81 -6.37
CA MET A 123 7.38 1.18 -7.22
C MET A 123 7.25 0.17 -8.35
N ILE A 124 6.03 -0.19 -8.72
CA ILE A 124 5.79 -1.16 -9.79
C ILE A 124 4.78 -0.55 -10.75
N ASN A 125 5.16 -0.42 -12.02
CA ASN A 125 4.22 -0.09 -13.08
C ASN A 125 3.81 -1.39 -13.79
N ILE A 126 2.51 -1.55 -13.99
CA ILE A 126 1.93 -2.73 -14.64
C ILE A 126 1.59 -2.35 -16.08
N HIS A 127 2.03 -3.17 -17.03
CA HIS A 127 1.78 -2.98 -18.44
C HIS A 127 0.28 -3.06 -18.76
N ASP A 128 -0.17 -2.27 -19.74
CA ASP A 128 -1.59 -2.14 -20.09
C ASP A 128 -2.26 -3.48 -20.46
N SER A 129 -1.54 -4.36 -21.17
CA SER A 129 -2.06 -5.68 -21.51
C SER A 129 -2.36 -6.52 -20.26
N THR A 130 -1.51 -6.44 -19.24
CA THR A 130 -1.71 -7.11 -17.95
C THR A 130 -2.85 -6.46 -17.18
N ILE A 131 -2.99 -5.13 -17.20
CA ILE A 131 -4.13 -4.44 -16.56
C ILE A 131 -5.46 -4.98 -17.10
N LEU A 132 -5.56 -5.21 -18.42
CA LEU A 132 -6.77 -5.76 -19.03
C LEU A 132 -7.07 -7.21 -18.59
N GLU A 133 -6.04 -8.02 -18.36
CA GLU A 133 -6.17 -9.38 -17.81
C GLU A 133 -6.62 -9.33 -16.35
N LEU A 134 -5.98 -8.51 -15.52
CA LEU A 134 -6.30 -8.39 -14.09
C LEU A 134 -7.73 -7.90 -13.85
N ARG A 135 -8.25 -7.02 -14.71
CA ARG A 135 -9.66 -6.60 -14.68
C ARG A 135 -10.64 -7.73 -14.99
N LYS A 136 -10.19 -8.81 -15.64
CA LYS A 136 -10.97 -10.00 -15.99
C LYS A 136 -10.77 -11.16 -15.02
N ALA A 137 -9.86 -11.05 -14.06
CA ALA A 137 -9.53 -12.13 -13.11
C ALA A 137 -10.73 -12.63 -12.27
N GLY A 138 -11.81 -11.84 -12.23
CA GLY A 138 -13.06 -12.23 -11.59
C GLY A 138 -13.05 -11.99 -10.08
N ASP A 139 -14.02 -12.58 -9.40
CA ASP A 139 -14.23 -12.44 -7.95
C ASP A 139 -13.55 -13.59 -7.19
N GLN A 140 -12.23 -13.69 -7.27
CA GLN A 140 -11.43 -14.72 -6.60
C GLN A 140 -10.58 -14.11 -5.47
N MET A 141 -10.59 -14.74 -4.30
CA MET A 141 -9.78 -14.33 -3.16
C MET A 141 -8.52 -15.21 -3.01
N PRO A 142 -7.30 -14.66 -3.14
CA PRO A 142 -6.05 -15.39 -2.91
C PRO A 142 -5.77 -15.53 -1.41
N ALA A 143 -6.45 -16.45 -0.72
CA ALA A 143 -6.23 -16.68 0.72
C ALA A 143 -4.80 -17.17 1.05
N ASP A 144 -4.07 -17.68 0.06
CA ASP A 144 -2.67 -18.13 0.16
C ASP A 144 -1.64 -17.02 -0.13
N LEU A 145 -2.10 -15.76 -0.26
CA LEU A 145 -1.22 -14.64 -0.54
C LEU A 145 -0.07 -14.47 0.48
N PRO A 146 -0.27 -14.65 1.80
CA PRO A 146 0.81 -14.51 2.78
C PRO A 146 2.00 -15.47 2.56
N GLN A 147 1.76 -16.64 1.96
CA GLN A 147 2.79 -17.65 1.70
C GLN A 147 3.70 -17.26 0.53
N ARG A 148 3.25 -16.37 -0.36
CA ARG A 148 3.97 -15.97 -1.57
C ARG A 148 4.31 -14.48 -1.61
N TRP A 149 3.88 -13.71 -0.61
CA TRP A 149 4.03 -12.25 -0.58
C TRP A 149 5.52 -11.86 -0.57
N PRO A 150 6.01 -11.13 -1.60
CA PRO A 150 7.45 -11.03 -1.83
C PRO A 150 8.15 -10.00 -0.93
N LEU A 151 7.44 -8.98 -0.46
CA LEU A 151 8.00 -7.82 0.24
C LEU A 151 7.00 -7.29 1.26
N GLN A 152 7.46 -6.58 2.29
CA GLN A 152 6.56 -6.02 3.30
C GLN A 152 5.50 -5.05 2.74
N GLY A 153 5.80 -4.36 1.64
CA GLY A 153 4.84 -3.53 0.92
C GLY A 153 5.45 -2.94 -0.35
N PHE A 154 4.61 -2.56 -1.30
CA PHE A 154 5.04 -1.90 -2.53
C PHE A 154 4.02 -0.87 -3.01
N TYR A 155 4.46 0.03 -3.89
CA TYR A 155 3.62 1.06 -4.47
C TYR A 155 3.36 0.79 -5.94
N VAL A 156 2.12 0.43 -6.30
CA VAL A 156 1.75 0.24 -7.71
C VAL A 156 1.47 1.60 -8.32
N VAL A 157 2.17 1.96 -9.39
CA VAL A 157 2.12 3.28 -10.04
C VAL A 157 1.56 3.16 -11.46
N SER A 158 0.70 4.12 -11.83
CA SER A 158 0.18 4.30 -13.18
C SER A 158 0.44 5.72 -13.65
N GLU A 159 0.63 5.88 -14.96
CA GLU A 159 0.49 7.18 -15.60
C GLU A 159 -0.97 7.65 -15.51
N ALA A 160 -1.18 8.96 -15.31
CA ALA A 160 -2.50 9.58 -15.37
C ALA A 160 -2.41 11.01 -15.91
N PRO A 161 -3.52 11.55 -16.46
CA PRO A 161 -3.60 12.96 -16.82
C PRO A 161 -3.38 13.85 -15.59
N GLY A 162 -2.31 14.65 -15.60
CA GLY A 162 -1.96 15.54 -14.49
C GLY A 162 -0.93 14.98 -13.49
N GLY A 163 -0.43 13.76 -13.69
CA GLY A 163 0.68 13.20 -12.91
C GLY A 163 0.58 11.69 -12.71
N ALA A 164 1.53 11.11 -11.99
CA ALA A 164 1.44 9.70 -11.60
C ALA A 164 0.44 9.54 -10.45
N LEU A 165 -0.38 8.49 -10.51
CA LEU A 165 -1.23 8.02 -9.40
C LEU A 165 -0.75 6.63 -8.98
N GLY A 166 -1.17 6.18 -7.81
CA GLY A 166 -0.84 4.82 -7.41
C GLY A 166 -1.55 4.35 -6.17
N VAL A 167 -1.11 3.19 -5.68
CA VAL A 167 -1.71 2.50 -4.55
C VAL A 167 -0.61 1.82 -3.75
N PHE A 168 -0.59 2.03 -2.43
CA PHE A 168 0.18 1.16 -1.55
C PHE A 168 -0.57 -0.15 -1.36
N LEU A 169 0.13 -1.25 -1.56
CA LEU A 169 -0.32 -2.60 -1.25
C LEU A 169 0.64 -3.21 -0.24
N HIS A 170 0.10 -3.66 0.88
CA HIS A 170 0.85 -4.36 1.91
C HIS A 170 -0.04 -5.36 2.64
N LEU A 171 0.58 -6.33 3.28
CA LEU A 171 -0.14 -7.27 4.15
C LEU A 171 -0.02 -6.85 5.61
N GLU A 172 -1.11 -7.04 6.34
CA GLU A 172 -1.18 -6.84 7.77
C GLU A 172 -1.52 -8.14 8.50
N TRP A 173 -0.88 -8.34 9.65
CA TRP A 173 -1.26 -9.33 10.62
C TRP A 173 -2.07 -8.66 11.74
N ASP A 174 -3.37 -8.96 11.81
CA ASP A 174 -4.19 -8.58 12.96
C ASP A 174 -3.80 -9.47 14.14
N GLU A 175 -3.11 -8.90 15.12
CA GLU A 175 -2.65 -9.64 16.30
C GLU A 175 -3.80 -10.07 17.22
N ARG A 176 -4.93 -9.36 17.22
CA ARG A 176 -6.09 -9.69 18.05
C ARG A 176 -6.83 -10.88 17.48
N GLU A 177 -7.05 -10.86 16.17
CA GLU A 177 -7.85 -11.87 15.47
C GLU A 177 -6.99 -12.97 14.83
N GLN A 178 -5.67 -12.84 14.90
CA GLN A 178 -4.70 -13.77 14.31
C GLN A 178 -5.02 -14.05 12.84
N ARG A 179 -5.20 -12.97 12.07
CA ARG A 179 -5.64 -13.02 10.67
C ARG A 179 -4.76 -12.15 9.77
N ALA A 180 -4.54 -12.63 8.54
CA ALA A 180 -3.91 -11.85 7.49
C ALA A 180 -4.92 -10.99 6.72
N GLU A 181 -4.52 -9.76 6.41
CA GLU A 181 -5.34 -8.80 5.68
C GLU A 181 -4.53 -8.14 4.58
N LEU A 182 -5.14 -7.95 3.41
CA LEU A 182 -4.61 -7.07 2.38
C LEU A 182 -5.05 -5.64 2.69
N ARG A 183 -4.08 -4.73 2.81
CA ARG A 183 -4.31 -3.31 3.02
C ARG A 183 -4.09 -2.57 1.71
N ILE A 184 -5.13 -1.85 1.29
CA ILE A 184 -5.17 -1.14 0.00
C ILE A 184 -5.27 0.34 0.30
N SER A 185 -4.26 1.11 -0.13
CA SER A 185 -4.23 2.55 0.12
C SER A 185 -4.04 3.37 -1.16
N PRO A 186 -5.15 3.78 -1.81
CA PRO A 186 -5.09 4.55 -3.04
C PRO A 186 -4.59 5.99 -2.85
N ASP A 187 -3.45 6.32 -3.47
CA ASP A 187 -2.96 7.69 -3.68
C ASP A 187 -3.46 8.23 -5.04
N VAL A 188 -4.77 8.50 -5.10
CA VAL A 188 -5.46 8.97 -6.31
C VAL A 188 -5.86 10.45 -6.25
N SER A 189 -5.55 11.14 -5.14
CA SER A 189 -5.86 12.56 -5.01
C SER A 189 -5.02 13.39 -5.99
N PRO A 190 -5.56 14.43 -6.65
CA PRO A 190 -4.77 15.26 -7.56
C PRO A 190 -3.51 15.83 -6.90
N THR A 191 -3.60 16.16 -5.61
CA THR A 191 -2.49 16.62 -4.80
C THR A 191 -2.22 15.60 -3.69
N ALA A 192 -1.03 15.01 -3.68
CA ALA A 192 -0.59 14.11 -2.61
C ALA A 192 -0.71 14.82 -1.25
N ALA A 193 -1.47 14.19 -0.35
CA ALA A 193 -1.77 14.68 0.99
C ALA A 193 -2.04 13.50 1.92
N LEU A 194 -1.28 13.41 3.01
CA LEU A 194 -1.32 12.28 3.95
C LEU A 194 -2.72 12.06 4.53
N ASP A 195 -3.40 13.12 4.95
CA ASP A 195 -4.77 13.10 5.50
C ASP A 195 -5.83 12.62 4.49
N ARG A 196 -5.52 12.70 3.19
CA ARG A 196 -6.38 12.26 2.08
C ARG A 196 -6.01 10.88 1.52
N LEU A 197 -5.13 10.15 2.20
CA LEU A 197 -4.77 8.79 1.84
C LEU A 197 -5.72 7.83 2.59
N PRO A 198 -6.78 7.29 1.95
CA PRO A 198 -7.61 6.26 2.57
C PRO A 198 -6.82 4.96 2.66
N VAL A 199 -7.08 4.16 3.69
CA VAL A 199 -6.53 2.80 3.84
C VAL A 199 -7.69 1.87 4.11
N GLN A 200 -7.84 0.85 3.28
CA GLN A 200 -8.93 -0.11 3.37
C GLN A 200 -8.36 -1.50 3.69
N PRO A 201 -8.70 -2.10 4.85
CA PRO A 201 -8.49 -3.52 5.05
C PRO A 201 -9.36 -4.34 4.11
N LEU A 202 -8.89 -5.54 3.83
CA LEU A 202 -9.66 -6.61 3.24
C LEU A 202 -9.13 -7.93 3.81
N HIS A 203 -10.00 -8.69 4.48
CA HIS A 203 -9.63 -9.98 5.05
C HIS A 203 -9.22 -10.95 3.94
N LEU A 204 -8.12 -11.66 4.11
CA LEU A 204 -7.68 -12.71 3.17
C LEU A 204 -8.33 -14.05 3.53
N GLU A 205 -9.66 -14.09 3.43
CA GLU A 205 -10.47 -15.25 3.78
C GLU A 205 -11.61 -15.48 2.80
N GLY A 206 -12.17 -16.70 2.81
CA GLY A 206 -13.29 -17.07 1.95
C GLY A 206 -12.83 -17.45 0.53
N GLY A 207 -13.81 -17.72 -0.34
CA GLY A 207 -13.53 -18.09 -1.73
C GLY A 207 -13.50 -16.91 -2.70
N THR A 208 -14.16 -15.79 -2.33
CA THR A 208 -14.36 -14.63 -3.22
C THR A 208 -14.05 -13.31 -2.53
N VAL A 209 -13.75 -12.27 -3.32
CA VAL A 209 -13.53 -10.91 -2.83
C VAL A 209 -14.80 -10.37 -2.18
N THR A 210 -15.98 -10.70 -2.70
CA THR A 210 -17.26 -10.35 -2.10
C THR A 210 -17.45 -10.96 -0.70
N GLU A 211 -17.09 -12.23 -0.51
CA GLU A 211 -17.19 -12.89 0.81
C GLU A 211 -16.21 -12.25 1.81
N ALA A 212 -14.95 -12.07 1.40
CA ALA A 212 -13.94 -11.37 2.18
C ALA A 212 -14.37 -9.96 2.58
N ALA A 213 -14.93 -9.20 1.63
CA ALA A 213 -15.45 -7.86 1.87
C ALA A 213 -16.60 -7.86 2.88
N ARG A 214 -17.52 -8.84 2.79
CA ARG A 214 -18.61 -8.98 3.75
C ARG A 214 -18.09 -9.22 5.17
N ARG A 215 -17.12 -10.14 5.33
CA ARG A 215 -16.46 -10.39 6.63
C ARG A 215 -15.76 -9.15 7.16
N THR A 216 -15.09 -8.41 6.28
CA THR A 216 -14.41 -7.15 6.63
C THR A 216 -15.40 -6.10 7.13
N VAL A 217 -16.51 -5.88 6.40
CA VAL A 217 -17.55 -4.92 6.79
C VAL A 217 -18.17 -5.28 8.13
N LEU A 218 -18.49 -6.56 8.34
CA LEU A 218 -19.03 -7.04 9.62
C LEU A 218 -18.05 -6.82 10.78
N SER A 219 -16.76 -7.09 10.57
CA SER A 219 -15.72 -6.86 11.59
C SER A 219 -15.58 -5.38 11.94
N LEU A 220 -15.60 -4.50 10.93
CA LEU A 220 -15.56 -3.05 11.14
C LEU A 220 -16.81 -2.56 11.89
N GLN A 221 -18.00 -3.06 11.54
CA GLN A 221 -19.24 -2.74 12.24
C GLN A 221 -19.19 -3.20 13.70
N ALA A 222 -18.75 -4.43 13.95
CA ALA A 222 -18.60 -4.96 15.32
C ALA A 222 -17.59 -4.13 16.13
N GLY A 223 -16.50 -3.66 15.52
CA GLY A 223 -15.54 -2.76 16.15
C GLY A 223 -16.15 -1.40 16.53
N VAL A 224 -16.99 -0.84 15.65
CA VAL A 224 -17.74 0.40 15.92
C VAL A 224 -18.75 0.19 17.04
N ASP A 225 -19.51 -0.90 16.99
CA ASP A 225 -20.51 -1.25 18.01
C ASP A 225 -19.89 -1.42 19.39
N MET A 226 -18.80 -2.19 19.47
CA MET A 226 -18.03 -2.35 20.71
C MET A 226 -17.55 -1.01 21.27
N PHE A 227 -17.12 -0.09 20.41
CA PHE A 227 -16.67 1.25 20.82
C PHE A 227 -17.84 2.14 21.30
N LEU A 228 -18.99 2.05 20.66
CA LEU A 228 -20.19 2.81 21.02
C LEU A 228 -20.98 2.18 22.19
N GLY A 229 -20.62 0.96 22.61
CA GLY A 229 -21.38 0.20 23.58
C GLY A 229 -22.75 -0.24 23.06
N THR A 230 -22.89 -0.35 21.74
CA THR A 230 -24.09 -0.86 21.08
C THR A 230 -23.92 -2.33 20.72
N GLU A 231 -25.03 -3.05 20.61
CA GLU A 231 -25.03 -4.42 20.11
C GLU A 231 -26.05 -4.48 18.97
N THR A 232 -25.57 -4.37 17.72
CA THR A 232 -26.44 -4.50 16.55
C THR A 232 -26.26 -5.87 15.92
N VAL A 233 -27.37 -6.59 15.72
CA VAL A 233 -27.35 -7.80 14.89
C VAL A 233 -27.39 -7.33 13.44
N ALA A 234 -26.27 -7.47 12.75
CA ALA A 234 -26.15 -7.09 11.35
C ALA A 234 -27.05 -7.96 10.46
N ASP A 235 -27.92 -7.34 9.67
CA ASP A 235 -28.64 -8.03 8.60
C ASP A 235 -27.66 -8.38 7.47
N ILE A 236 -27.49 -9.68 7.22
CA ILE A 236 -26.60 -10.24 6.20
C ILE A 236 -27.36 -10.75 4.98
N SER A 237 -28.67 -10.52 4.92
CA SER A 237 -29.52 -10.94 3.81
C SER A 237 -29.10 -10.24 2.51
N PRO A 238 -29.31 -10.86 1.33
CA PRO A 238 -29.08 -10.20 0.05
C PRO A 238 -29.82 -8.86 -0.05
N GLY A 239 -29.12 -7.80 -0.44
CA GLY A 239 -29.67 -6.44 -0.54
C GLY A 239 -29.73 -5.66 0.77
N SER A 240 -29.27 -6.24 1.89
CA SER A 240 -29.04 -5.52 3.14
C SER A 240 -27.95 -4.46 3.00
N ALA A 241 -27.86 -3.52 3.95
CA ALA A 241 -26.81 -2.51 3.97
C ALA A 241 -25.40 -3.11 4.02
N VAL A 242 -25.21 -4.23 4.74
CA VAL A 242 -23.94 -4.95 4.81
C VAL A 242 -23.61 -5.60 3.46
N ASP A 243 -24.59 -6.23 2.81
CA ASP A 243 -24.39 -6.86 1.51
C ASP A 243 -24.03 -5.82 0.42
N GLU A 244 -24.71 -4.67 0.40
CA GLU A 244 -24.40 -3.58 -0.54
C GLU A 244 -23.03 -2.94 -0.25
N ALA A 245 -22.68 -2.74 1.02
CA ALA A 245 -21.34 -2.27 1.39
C ALA A 245 -20.25 -3.27 0.97
N ALA A 246 -20.49 -4.57 1.17
CA ALA A 246 -19.57 -5.63 0.76
C ALA A 246 -19.36 -5.65 -0.76
N LYS A 247 -20.43 -5.57 -1.55
CA LYS A 247 -20.36 -5.47 -3.02
C LYS A 247 -19.58 -4.24 -3.47
N MET A 248 -19.79 -3.09 -2.83
CA MET A 248 -19.06 -1.87 -3.14
C MET A 248 -17.56 -2.00 -2.84
N VAL A 249 -17.21 -2.57 -1.68
CA VAL A 249 -15.82 -2.83 -1.30
C VAL A 249 -15.18 -3.82 -2.27
N ALA A 250 -15.86 -4.91 -2.62
CA ALA A 250 -15.35 -5.90 -3.56
C ALA A 250 -15.17 -5.33 -4.97
N ALA A 251 -16.15 -4.59 -5.49
CA ALA A 251 -16.07 -3.94 -6.79
C ALA A 251 -14.91 -2.94 -6.87
N LYS A 252 -14.66 -2.19 -5.79
CA LYS A 252 -13.55 -1.24 -5.72
C LYS A 252 -12.18 -1.92 -5.64
N ASN A 253 -12.10 -3.06 -4.94
CA ASN A 253 -10.83 -3.69 -4.57
C ASN A 253 -10.46 -4.91 -5.42
N GLY A 254 -11.38 -5.50 -6.19
CA GLY A 254 -11.13 -6.71 -6.97
C GLY A 254 -9.92 -6.61 -7.90
N PHE A 255 -9.76 -5.46 -8.57
CA PHE A 255 -8.56 -5.20 -9.40
C PHE A 255 -7.26 -5.22 -8.58
N TRP A 256 -7.27 -4.64 -7.37
CA TRP A 256 -6.10 -4.58 -6.50
C TRP A 256 -5.79 -5.93 -5.86
N VAL A 257 -6.81 -6.74 -5.57
CA VAL A 257 -6.65 -8.13 -5.12
C VAL A 257 -6.00 -8.97 -6.23
N ALA A 258 -6.52 -8.90 -7.46
CA ALA A 258 -5.92 -9.59 -8.60
C ALA A 258 -4.48 -9.11 -8.86
N THR A 259 -4.23 -7.80 -8.72
CA THR A 259 -2.89 -7.22 -8.83
C THR A 259 -1.94 -7.77 -7.77
N ALA A 260 -2.39 -7.85 -6.51
CA ALA A 260 -1.62 -8.39 -5.40
C ALA A 260 -1.28 -9.87 -5.63
N ASP A 261 -2.27 -10.67 -6.04
CA ASP A 261 -2.07 -12.09 -6.38
C ASP A 261 -1.06 -12.28 -7.50
N TRP A 262 -1.23 -11.52 -8.59
CA TRP A 262 -0.35 -11.57 -9.75
C TRP A 262 1.08 -11.21 -9.35
N LEU A 263 1.31 -10.10 -8.66
CA LEU A 263 2.65 -9.67 -8.24
C LEU A 263 3.34 -10.63 -7.24
N ALA A 264 2.56 -11.44 -6.53
CA ALA A 264 3.05 -12.51 -5.67
C ALA A 264 3.16 -13.87 -6.37
N SER A 265 2.84 -13.94 -7.67
CA SER A 265 2.91 -15.19 -8.44
C SER A 265 4.21 -15.31 -9.23
N ASP A 266 4.63 -16.55 -9.47
CA ASP A 266 5.78 -16.88 -10.32
C ASP A 266 5.56 -16.53 -11.80
N ARG A 267 4.35 -16.09 -12.18
CA ARG A 267 4.01 -15.65 -13.55
C ARG A 267 4.59 -14.28 -13.88
N THR A 268 5.10 -13.56 -12.88
CA THR A 268 5.58 -12.20 -13.05
C THR A 268 7.09 -12.16 -13.17
N THR A 269 7.55 -11.43 -14.18
CA THR A 269 8.97 -11.10 -14.34
C THR A 269 9.15 -9.59 -14.44
N PRO A 270 8.89 -8.83 -13.36
CA PRO A 270 9.22 -7.41 -13.33
C PRO A 270 10.71 -7.22 -13.60
N PHE A 271 11.04 -6.22 -14.42
CA PHE A 271 12.42 -5.83 -14.67
C PHE A 271 12.68 -4.40 -14.22
N ASP A 272 13.94 -4.13 -13.88
CA ASP A 272 14.38 -2.83 -13.41
C ASP A 272 14.27 -1.78 -14.52
N ALA A 273 13.53 -0.69 -14.28
CA ALA A 273 13.36 0.39 -15.23
C ALA A 273 14.67 1.12 -15.59
N ALA A 274 15.74 0.98 -14.79
CA ALA A 274 17.05 1.50 -15.14
C ALA A 274 17.56 0.96 -16.49
N ILE A 275 17.17 -0.26 -16.89
CA ILE A 275 17.52 -0.86 -18.18
C ILE A 275 17.06 0.02 -19.35
N VAL A 276 15.86 0.62 -19.27
CA VAL A 276 15.35 1.49 -20.34
C VAL A 276 16.11 2.81 -20.46
N THR A 277 16.91 3.14 -19.45
CA THR A 277 17.81 4.31 -19.44
C THR A 277 19.25 3.98 -19.86
N GLY A 278 19.48 2.75 -20.32
CA GLY A 278 20.81 2.23 -20.68
C GLY A 278 21.72 1.96 -19.48
N ALA A 279 21.17 1.93 -18.27
CA ALA A 279 21.90 1.64 -17.05
C ALA A 279 21.79 0.16 -16.67
N GLU A 280 22.80 -0.35 -15.95
CA GLU A 280 22.75 -1.71 -15.41
C GLU A 280 21.62 -1.86 -14.38
N PRO A 281 20.94 -3.02 -14.34
CA PRO A 281 19.95 -3.31 -13.30
C PRO A 281 20.56 -3.17 -11.91
N ALA A 282 19.85 -2.52 -11.00
CA ALA A 282 20.29 -2.38 -9.62
C ALA A 282 19.92 -3.59 -8.75
N ALA A 283 18.90 -4.37 -9.14
CA ALA A 283 18.46 -5.57 -8.42
C ALA A 283 17.69 -6.54 -9.34
N GLN A 284 17.52 -7.78 -8.88
CA GLN A 284 16.59 -8.76 -9.44
C GLN A 284 15.25 -8.72 -8.69
N TRP A 285 14.17 -9.14 -9.34
CA TRP A 285 12.85 -9.30 -8.72
C TRP A 285 12.60 -10.78 -8.34
N PRO A 286 12.01 -11.06 -7.16
CA PRO A 286 11.82 -10.13 -6.05
C PRO A 286 13.18 -9.77 -5.42
N PRO A 287 13.35 -8.55 -4.89
CA PRO A 287 14.60 -8.15 -4.29
C PRO A 287 14.90 -8.97 -3.03
N VAL A 288 16.06 -9.64 -2.99
CA VAL A 288 16.48 -10.53 -1.90
C VAL A 288 16.62 -9.79 -0.56
N LYS A 289 16.97 -8.51 -0.60
CA LYS A 289 16.99 -7.60 0.56
C LYS A 289 16.58 -6.20 0.13
N ALA A 290 15.84 -5.51 0.99
CA ALA A 290 15.65 -4.08 0.86
C ALA A 290 17.02 -3.40 0.87
N GLN A 291 17.35 -2.63 -0.18
CA GLN A 291 18.58 -1.84 -0.16
C GLN A 291 18.48 -0.79 0.96
N SER A 292 19.50 -0.74 1.82
CA SER A 292 19.49 0.10 3.04
C SER A 292 19.98 1.53 2.80
N THR A 293 20.57 1.83 1.65
CA THR A 293 21.20 3.12 1.35
C THR A 293 20.41 3.95 0.34
N GLY A 294 20.18 5.22 0.68
CA GLY A 294 19.50 6.21 -0.17
C GLY A 294 17.98 6.22 -0.03
N ARG A 295 17.37 7.36 -0.39
CA ARG A 295 15.93 7.61 -0.17
C ARG A 295 15.09 7.50 -1.44
N ALA A 296 15.72 7.44 -2.61
CA ALA A 296 14.96 7.39 -3.86
C ALA A 296 14.24 6.05 -4.05
N PRO A 297 13.04 6.05 -4.64
CA PRO A 297 12.34 4.81 -4.96
C PRO A 297 13.03 4.05 -6.10
N MET A 298 12.81 2.74 -6.15
CA MET A 298 13.16 1.92 -7.33
C MET A 298 11.91 1.67 -8.16
N LEU A 299 12.04 1.64 -9.48
CA LEU A 299 10.90 1.42 -10.38
C LEU A 299 11.07 0.12 -11.14
N TRP A 300 10.05 -0.73 -11.05
CA TRP A 300 9.93 -1.97 -11.79
C TRP A 300 8.88 -1.81 -12.88
N LEU A 301 9.16 -2.33 -14.07
CA LEU A 301 8.18 -2.46 -15.14
C LEU A 301 7.76 -3.94 -15.19
N ALA A 302 6.47 -4.20 -14.98
CA ALA A 302 5.91 -5.53 -14.90
C ALA A 302 4.94 -5.75 -16.06
N GLY A 303 5.15 -6.79 -16.86
CA GLY A 303 4.33 -7.16 -18.00
C GLY A 303 4.60 -8.60 -18.41
N PRO A 304 3.92 -9.11 -19.47
CA PRO A 304 4.20 -10.44 -19.98
C PRO A 304 5.67 -10.53 -20.43
N PRO A 305 6.34 -11.68 -20.26
CA PRO A 305 7.63 -11.92 -20.88
C PRO A 305 7.45 -11.80 -22.40
N SER A 306 8.12 -10.82 -22.99
CA SER A 306 8.19 -10.63 -24.44
C SER A 306 9.04 -11.72 -25.11
#